data_AF-A0A7X7LEZ9-F1
#
_entry.id   AF-A0A7X7LEZ9-F1
#
_cell.length_a   1.000
_cell.length_b   1.000
_cell.length_c   1.000
_cell.angle_alpha   90.00
_cell.angle_beta   90.00
_cell.angle_gamma   90.00
#
_symmetry.space_group_name_H-M   'P 1'
#
loop_
_entity.id
_entity.type
_entity.pdbx_description
1 polymer ?
#
loop_
_entity_poly.entity_id
_entity_poly.type
_entity_poly.pdbx_seq_one_letter_code
_entity_poly.pdbx_strand_id
1 'polypeptide(L)'
;MKKCLILISSILIAMGISAQAQSRIINGHVSNTRSESLPGVKVTENKSGKSVYTNNDGAYKIEVPENVKSLVFSYPGYETIEKTIGKSKTINVVMQEATDKDMNVMVTGMPMREMEESRKMSSAKTCAPTSYAYQAPYQADDFNTESYSTIRETGFRDTKNQPLSTFSIDVDNASYSNVRRFINNGSLPPQDAVRIEEMLNYFKYDFPEPVEGHPFGMHTEYTDCPWAPDHQLLRIGLNAKSLDTRQLPNSNLVFLIDVSGSMNEPNKLPLVKSSLKLLIEELRPSDRIAIVIYAGSYSIALPSTPASKKSEIISVIDNLSAGGSTAGGGALKMAYKVAEENFIKNGNNRIIMATDGDFNVGESSDAAMERLVETHRDKGIYMTVLGFGMGNYKDSRLEIIANKGNGNYSYIDNIQEARKQLVSEFAGTIFTIAKDVKIQIEFNPARIKGYRLIGYENRRLNNEDFNDDTKDAGELGAGHTVTALYEIIPNGSNADIPGIDPLKYQTNNETVKADPSAELMTIKIRFKLPDQNNSIKLDVPVKGKLIAFKDASEDHRFATAVAEFGLILSKSKFKGNASYEHVIQTAINSK
;
A
#
# COMPACT_ATOMS: atom_id res chain seq x y z
N MET A 1 -45.69 59.92 -22.07
CA MET A 1 -44.80 58.81 -22.49
C MET A 1 -43.29 59.09 -22.38
N LYS A 2 -42.82 60.27 -21.93
CA LYS A 2 -41.38 60.55 -21.73
C LYS A 2 -40.85 60.31 -20.31
N LYS A 3 -41.71 60.08 -19.32
CA LYS A 3 -41.32 59.74 -17.93
C LYS A 3 -41.25 58.24 -17.64
N CYS A 4 -41.68 57.38 -18.57
CA CYS A 4 -41.57 55.92 -18.44
C CYS A 4 -40.30 55.35 -19.11
N LEU A 5 -39.66 56.09 -20.02
CA LEU A 5 -38.40 55.66 -20.66
C LEU A 5 -37.17 55.81 -19.75
N ILE A 6 -37.20 56.76 -18.80
CA ILE A 6 -36.06 57.05 -17.93
C ILE A 6 -35.94 56.01 -16.79
N LEU A 7 -37.05 55.38 -16.39
CA LEU A 7 -37.06 54.31 -15.38
C LEU A 7 -36.59 52.95 -15.94
N ILE A 8 -36.75 52.72 -17.25
CA ILE A 8 -36.27 51.49 -17.92
C ILE A 8 -34.78 51.61 -18.29
N SER A 9 -34.27 52.83 -18.53
CA SER A 9 -32.84 53.08 -18.76
C SER A 9 -31.99 53.04 -17.49
N SER A 10 -32.58 53.14 -16.30
CA SER A 10 -31.86 53.10 -15.01
C SER A 10 -31.84 51.69 -14.39
N ILE A 11 -32.65 50.75 -14.90
CA ILE A 11 -32.65 49.35 -14.46
C ILE A 11 -31.78 48.46 -15.39
N LEU A 12 -31.46 48.92 -16.61
CA LEU A 12 -30.57 48.18 -17.54
C LEU A 12 -29.06 48.42 -17.35
N ILE A 13 -28.64 49.34 -16.46
CA ILE A 13 -27.21 49.64 -16.21
C ILE A 13 -26.68 48.91 -14.95
N ALA A 14 -27.53 48.16 -14.24
CA ALA A 14 -27.15 47.39 -13.04
C ALA A 14 -26.86 45.90 -13.31
N MET A 15 -26.85 45.45 -14.56
CA MET A 15 -26.46 44.09 -14.94
C MET A 15 -25.22 44.12 -15.84
N GLY A 16 -24.11 43.61 -15.33
CA GLY A 16 -22.97 43.20 -16.17
C GLY A 16 -21.72 44.07 -16.08
N ILE A 17 -21.10 44.14 -14.89
CA ILE A 17 -19.63 44.23 -14.81
C ILE A 17 -19.17 43.16 -13.82
N SER A 18 -19.28 41.90 -14.20
CA SER A 18 -18.36 40.88 -13.69
C SER A 18 -17.02 41.19 -14.35
N ALA A 19 -16.10 41.79 -13.60
CA ALA A 19 -14.71 41.91 -14.02
C ALA A 19 -14.17 40.48 -14.20
N GLN A 20 -14.15 39.97 -15.44
CA GLN A 20 -13.33 38.81 -15.76
C GLN A 20 -11.88 39.24 -15.56
N ALA A 21 -11.24 38.72 -14.51
CA ALA A 21 -9.80 38.83 -14.36
C ALA A 21 -9.17 38.14 -15.58
N GLN A 22 -8.56 38.91 -16.48
CA GLN A 22 -7.76 38.34 -17.56
C GLN A 22 -6.64 37.50 -16.92
N SER A 23 -6.56 36.24 -17.31
CA SER A 23 -5.50 35.32 -16.89
C SER A 23 -4.42 35.24 -17.96
N ARG A 24 -3.19 34.99 -17.51
CA ARG A 24 -2.04 34.72 -18.38
C ARG A 24 -1.39 33.42 -17.97
N ILE A 25 -0.95 32.67 -18.98
CA ILE A 25 -0.23 31.41 -18.79
C ILE A 25 1.27 31.70 -18.76
N ILE A 26 1.91 31.26 -17.70
CA ILE A 26 3.36 31.27 -17.51
C ILE A 26 3.87 29.84 -17.53
N ASN A 27 4.93 29.57 -18.29
CA ASN A 27 5.60 28.28 -18.33
C ASN A 27 7.06 28.44 -17.94
N GLY A 28 7.74 27.34 -17.63
CA GLY A 28 9.17 27.40 -17.39
C GLY A 28 9.75 26.07 -16.95
N HIS A 29 11.04 26.11 -16.64
CA HIS A 29 11.81 24.97 -16.19
C HIS A 29 12.57 25.31 -14.90
N VAL A 30 12.62 24.37 -13.97
CA VAL A 30 13.34 24.49 -12.69
C VAL A 30 14.47 23.46 -12.64
N SER A 31 15.68 23.92 -12.32
CA SER A 31 16.87 23.08 -12.17
C SER A 31 17.68 23.45 -10.93
N ASN A 32 18.63 22.60 -10.53
CA ASN A 32 19.60 22.93 -9.47
C ASN A 32 20.85 23.62 -10.06
N THR A 33 21.79 24.02 -9.20
CA THR A 33 23.08 24.63 -9.60
C THR A 33 23.99 23.70 -10.40
N ARG A 34 23.72 22.39 -10.41
CA ARG A 34 24.40 21.37 -11.23
C ARG A 34 23.74 21.17 -12.59
N SER A 35 22.74 21.99 -12.93
CA SER A 35 21.94 21.91 -14.17
C SER A 35 21.08 20.65 -14.29
N GLU A 36 20.79 19.97 -13.18
CA GLU A 36 19.86 18.84 -13.14
C GLU A 36 18.43 19.37 -12.93
N SER A 37 17.46 18.81 -13.66
CA SER A 37 16.06 19.20 -13.56
C SER A 37 15.47 18.81 -12.20
N LEU A 38 14.68 19.70 -11.61
CA LEU A 38 14.06 19.50 -10.29
C LEU A 38 12.58 19.18 -10.43
N PRO A 39 12.16 17.91 -10.30
CA PRO A 39 10.75 17.53 -10.23
C PRO A 39 10.13 17.85 -8.86
N GLY A 40 8.84 18.18 -8.83
CA GLY A 40 8.11 18.43 -7.58
C GLY A 40 8.33 19.80 -6.93
N VAL A 41 8.98 20.76 -7.59
CA VAL A 41 9.08 22.15 -7.12
C VAL A 41 7.69 22.79 -7.12
N LYS A 42 7.25 23.30 -5.98
CA LYS A 42 5.99 24.03 -5.87
C LYS A 42 6.17 25.45 -6.42
N VAL A 43 5.37 25.80 -7.43
CA VAL A 43 5.30 27.14 -8.03
C VAL A 43 3.95 27.75 -7.65
N THR A 44 3.96 28.88 -6.96
CA THR A 44 2.74 29.53 -6.45
C THR A 44 2.72 31.02 -6.74
N GLU A 45 1.54 31.59 -6.96
CA GLU A 45 1.35 33.04 -7.19
C GLU A 45 1.45 33.90 -5.92
N ASN A 46 1.37 33.28 -4.72
CA ASN A 46 1.62 33.89 -3.40
C ASN A 46 1.64 32.78 -2.30
N LYS A 47 1.72 33.16 -1.01
CA LYS A 47 1.77 32.22 0.13
C LYS A 47 0.49 31.38 0.37
N SER A 48 -0.64 31.65 -0.31
CA SER A 48 -1.90 30.88 -0.16
C SER A 48 -2.73 30.76 -1.46
N GLY A 49 -2.09 30.88 -2.63
CA GLY A 49 -2.73 31.01 -3.93
C GLY A 49 -2.70 29.73 -4.75
N LYS A 50 -3.16 29.81 -6.01
CA LYS A 50 -3.10 28.68 -6.95
C LYS A 50 -1.64 28.23 -7.11
N SER A 51 -1.39 26.93 -6.94
CA SER A 51 -0.06 26.35 -7.08
C SER A 51 -0.04 25.19 -8.06
N VAL A 52 1.09 25.03 -8.75
CA VAL A 52 1.39 23.87 -9.60
C VAL A 52 2.74 23.29 -9.20
N TYR A 53 3.02 22.06 -9.62
CA TYR A 53 4.29 21.38 -9.37
C TYR A 53 5.03 21.12 -10.68
N THR A 54 6.35 21.15 -10.65
CA THR A 54 7.17 20.73 -11.80
C THR A 54 7.06 19.23 -12.04
N ASN A 55 7.08 18.81 -13.31
CA ASN A 55 7.07 17.40 -13.72
C ASN A 55 8.48 16.77 -13.64
N ASN A 56 8.62 15.51 -14.08
CA ASN A 56 9.90 14.77 -14.08
C ASN A 56 11.04 15.49 -14.82
N ASP A 57 10.72 16.29 -15.83
CA ASP A 57 11.67 17.09 -16.60
C ASP A 57 11.82 18.51 -16.04
N GLY A 58 11.45 18.77 -14.77
CA GLY A 58 11.52 20.09 -14.15
C GLY A 58 10.63 21.18 -14.76
N ALA A 59 9.75 20.83 -15.71
CA ALA A 59 8.90 21.78 -16.42
C ALA A 59 7.59 22.06 -15.66
N TYR A 60 7.10 23.30 -15.72
CA TYR A 60 5.82 23.71 -15.14
C TYR A 60 5.02 24.63 -16.07
N LYS A 61 3.70 24.67 -15.83
CA LYS A 61 2.75 25.57 -16.49
C LYS A 61 1.72 26.04 -15.46
N ILE A 62 1.66 27.34 -15.21
CA ILE A 62 0.73 27.97 -14.28
C ILE A 62 -0.07 29.07 -14.96
N GLU A 63 -1.38 29.08 -14.71
CA GLU A 63 -2.27 30.15 -15.15
C GLU A 63 -2.53 31.08 -13.97
N VAL A 64 -2.09 32.33 -14.11
CA VAL A 64 -2.19 33.36 -13.06
C VAL A 64 -2.97 34.57 -13.56
N PRO A 65 -3.77 35.24 -12.71
CA PRO A 65 -4.38 36.53 -13.04
C PRO A 65 -3.34 37.61 -13.41
N GLU A 66 -3.71 38.58 -14.27
CA GLU A 66 -2.78 39.65 -14.70
C GLU A 66 -2.24 40.53 -13.55
N ASN A 67 -2.97 40.64 -12.44
CA ASN A 67 -2.54 41.42 -11.26
C ASN A 67 -1.46 40.72 -10.42
N VAL A 68 -1.18 39.43 -10.64
CA VAL A 68 -0.09 38.71 -9.98
C VAL A 68 1.25 39.19 -10.53
N LYS A 69 2.14 39.65 -9.65
CA LYS A 69 3.43 40.26 -10.04
C LYS A 69 4.63 39.36 -9.85
N SER A 70 4.52 38.28 -9.08
CA SER A 70 5.63 37.36 -8.80
C SER A 70 5.12 35.92 -8.64
N LEU A 71 6.03 34.98 -8.85
CA LEU A 71 5.87 33.57 -8.52
C LEU A 71 6.89 33.20 -7.45
N VAL A 72 6.46 32.40 -6.47
CA VAL A 72 7.31 31.84 -5.44
C VAL A 72 7.56 30.37 -5.75
N PHE A 73 8.83 29.98 -5.75
CA PHE A 73 9.32 28.64 -5.99
C PHE A 73 9.84 28.09 -4.67
N SER A 74 9.25 27.01 -4.19
CA SER A 74 9.64 26.36 -2.94
C SER A 74 9.83 24.86 -3.16
N TYR A 75 10.96 24.36 -2.71
CA TYR A 75 11.32 22.95 -2.82
C TYR A 75 12.13 22.55 -1.57
N PRO A 76 11.78 21.46 -0.87
CA PRO A 76 12.45 21.07 0.37
C PRO A 76 13.97 20.93 0.19
N GLY A 77 14.75 21.49 1.12
CA GLY A 77 16.22 21.50 1.04
C GLY A 77 16.82 22.63 0.17
N TYR A 78 15.97 23.44 -0.47
CA TYR A 78 16.40 24.57 -1.29
C TYR A 78 15.87 25.90 -0.76
N GLU A 79 16.59 26.98 -1.04
CA GLU A 79 16.12 28.32 -0.74
C GLU A 79 14.83 28.64 -1.50
N THR A 80 13.89 29.30 -0.81
CA THR A 80 12.66 29.77 -1.46
C THR A 80 13.00 30.98 -2.34
N ILE A 81 12.72 30.88 -3.63
CA ILE A 81 13.02 31.94 -4.61
C ILE A 81 11.72 32.62 -5.04
N GLU A 82 11.67 33.94 -4.94
CA GLU A 82 10.61 34.75 -5.56
C GLU A 82 11.11 35.34 -6.89
N LYS A 83 10.35 35.13 -7.98
CA LYS A 83 10.64 35.71 -9.31
C LYS A 83 9.50 36.56 -9.81
N THR A 84 9.82 37.80 -10.18
CA THR A 84 8.88 38.74 -10.77
C THR A 84 8.45 38.32 -12.17
N ILE A 85 7.13 38.35 -12.43
CA ILE A 85 6.53 38.07 -13.73
C ILE A 85 6.62 39.34 -14.59
N GLY A 86 7.60 39.37 -15.51
CA GLY A 86 7.77 40.46 -16.48
C GLY A 86 6.81 40.36 -17.69
N LYS A 87 7.28 40.81 -18.85
CA LYS A 87 6.56 40.67 -20.14
C LYS A 87 6.71 39.27 -20.77
N SER A 88 7.66 38.46 -20.29
CA SER A 88 7.92 37.10 -20.78
C SER A 88 6.88 36.11 -20.27
N LYS A 89 6.43 35.21 -21.14
CA LYS A 89 5.58 34.05 -20.79
C LYS A 89 6.38 32.84 -20.31
N THR A 90 7.72 32.93 -20.33
CA THR A 90 8.63 31.87 -19.92
C THR A 90 9.55 32.34 -18.80
N ILE A 91 9.57 31.62 -17.68
CA ILE A 91 10.40 31.92 -16.49
C ILE A 91 11.12 30.64 -16.04
N ASN A 92 12.41 30.55 -16.33
CA ASN A 92 13.24 29.45 -15.84
C ASN A 92 13.91 29.83 -14.52
N VAL A 93 14.04 28.87 -13.60
CA VAL A 93 14.57 29.10 -12.24
C VAL A 93 15.64 28.09 -11.92
N VAL A 94 16.77 28.56 -11.41
CA VAL A 94 17.81 27.71 -10.83
C VAL A 94 17.71 27.84 -9.31
N MET A 95 17.44 26.75 -8.61
CA MET A 95 17.35 26.72 -7.15
C MET A 95 18.70 26.36 -6.53
N GLN A 96 19.02 27.02 -5.41
CA GLN A 96 20.23 26.77 -4.63
C GLN A 96 19.86 25.99 -3.36
N GLU A 97 20.68 25.01 -2.99
CA GLU A 97 20.53 24.28 -1.73
C GLU A 97 20.72 25.24 -0.56
N ALA A 98 19.82 25.17 0.44
CA ALA A 98 19.88 26.08 1.57
C ALA A 98 21.06 25.72 2.49
N THR A 99 21.84 26.73 2.91
CA THR A 99 22.84 26.57 3.98
C THR A 99 22.25 26.95 5.35
N ASP A 100 22.81 26.44 6.45
CA ASP A 100 22.33 26.56 7.86
C ASP A 100 21.97 27.98 8.35
N LYS A 101 22.23 29.05 7.58
CA LYS A 101 22.00 30.44 7.97
C LYS A 101 20.69 31.07 7.46
N ASP A 102 19.99 30.47 6.51
CA ASP A 102 18.85 31.12 5.83
C ASP A 102 17.45 30.69 6.32
N MET A 103 17.37 29.89 7.40
CA MET A 103 16.09 29.46 8.00
C MET A 103 15.34 30.54 8.81
N ASN A 104 15.77 31.81 8.74
CA ASN A 104 15.22 32.89 9.58
C ASN A 104 14.55 34.01 8.78
N VAL A 105 13.47 33.73 8.01
CA VAL A 105 12.52 34.77 7.61
C VAL A 105 11.08 34.24 7.48
N MET A 106 10.29 34.38 8.55
CA MET A 106 9.06 35.21 8.63
C MET A 106 8.18 34.76 9.81
N VAL A 107 8.66 34.92 11.05
CA VAL A 107 7.78 35.03 12.22
C VAL A 107 7.35 36.49 12.30
N THR A 108 6.16 36.82 11.80
CA THR A 108 5.47 38.04 12.20
C THR A 108 4.38 37.64 13.17
N GLY A 109 4.65 37.88 14.45
CA GLY A 109 3.72 37.62 15.54
C GLY A 109 2.49 38.51 15.43
N MET A 110 1.32 37.90 15.55
CA MET A 110 0.13 38.61 16.02
C MET A 110 0.06 38.44 17.54
N PRO A 111 -0.06 39.51 18.34
CA PRO A 111 -0.22 39.38 19.77
C PRO A 111 -1.60 38.82 20.09
N MET A 112 -1.65 37.78 20.92
CA MET A 112 -2.88 37.30 21.54
C MET A 112 -3.52 38.42 22.36
N ARG A 113 -4.81 38.67 22.14
CA ARG A 113 -5.65 39.40 23.10
C ARG A 113 -6.53 38.39 23.82
N GLU A 114 -6.42 38.42 25.14
CA GLU A 114 -7.23 37.72 26.12
C GLU A 114 -8.73 37.94 25.86
N MET A 115 -9.50 36.84 25.91
CA MET A 115 -10.95 36.89 26.06
C MET A 115 -11.26 37.22 27.51
N GLU A 116 -11.77 38.43 27.75
CA GLU A 116 -12.60 38.71 28.93
C GLU A 116 -14.04 38.95 28.49
N GLU A 117 -14.94 38.16 29.09
CA GLU A 117 -16.37 38.37 29.06
C GLU A 117 -16.73 39.70 29.73
N SER A 118 -17.56 40.53 29.09
CA SER A 118 -18.62 41.24 29.82
C SER A 118 -19.76 41.71 28.93
N ARG A 119 -20.96 41.38 29.40
CA ARG A 119 -22.27 41.86 28.95
C ARG A 119 -22.33 43.40 28.90
N LYS A 120 -22.98 43.95 27.87
CA LYS A 120 -24.00 45.01 28.03
C LYS A 120 -24.85 45.20 26.77
N MET A 121 -26.16 45.29 26.99
CA MET A 121 -27.21 45.65 26.05
C MET A 121 -26.96 47.03 25.41
N SER A 122 -27.29 47.17 24.12
CA SER A 122 -28.03 48.35 23.65
C SER A 122 -28.76 48.07 22.35
N SER A 123 -29.99 48.54 22.32
CA SER A 123 -31.01 48.46 21.28
C SER A 123 -30.74 49.39 20.10
N ALA A 124 -31.00 48.94 18.87
CA ALA A 124 -31.76 49.71 17.87
C ALA A 124 -32.14 48.84 16.67
N LYS A 125 -33.43 48.92 16.31
CA LYS A 125 -34.10 48.26 15.19
C LYS A 125 -33.68 48.89 13.85
N THR A 126 -33.44 48.04 12.84
CA THR A 126 -33.95 48.27 11.47
C THR A 126 -34.02 46.95 10.71
N CYS A 127 -35.23 46.57 10.29
CA CYS A 127 -35.51 45.41 9.44
C CYS A 127 -35.31 45.77 7.96
N ALA A 128 -34.59 44.92 7.23
CA ALA A 128 -34.68 44.80 5.78
C ALA A 128 -34.63 43.30 5.42
N PRO A 129 -35.40 42.81 4.43
CA PRO A 129 -35.57 41.39 4.18
C PRO A 129 -34.36 40.82 3.43
N THR A 130 -33.61 39.92 4.07
CA THR A 130 -32.55 39.16 3.42
C THR A 130 -33.17 37.99 2.65
N SER A 131 -33.07 38.05 1.33
CA SER A 131 -33.29 36.92 0.42
C SER A 131 -32.32 35.78 0.75
N TYR A 132 -32.86 34.59 1.04
CA TYR A 132 -32.07 33.37 1.13
C TYR A 132 -31.58 32.99 -0.28
N ALA A 133 -30.36 33.40 -0.62
CA ALA A 133 -29.62 32.76 -1.70
C ALA A 133 -29.15 31.40 -1.20
N TYR A 134 -29.71 30.32 -1.75
CA TYR A 134 -29.16 28.98 -1.65
C TYR A 134 -27.73 29.02 -2.22
N GLN A 135 -26.72 29.07 -1.35
CA GLN A 135 -25.36 28.72 -1.74
C GLN A 135 -25.32 27.20 -1.87
N ALA A 136 -25.10 26.72 -3.10
CA ALA A 136 -24.74 25.33 -3.34
C ALA A 136 -23.52 24.99 -2.46
N PRO A 137 -23.50 23.84 -1.77
CA PRO A 137 -22.35 23.45 -0.98
C PRO A 137 -21.15 23.37 -1.93
N TYR A 138 -20.09 24.09 -1.56
CA TYR A 138 -18.77 23.98 -2.17
C TYR A 138 -18.35 22.52 -1.99
N GLN A 139 -18.38 21.70 -3.05
CA GLN A 139 -17.65 20.45 -3.04
C GLN A 139 -16.18 20.85 -2.92
N ALA A 140 -15.62 20.67 -1.73
CA ALA A 140 -14.18 20.54 -1.63
C ALA A 140 -13.83 19.34 -2.51
N ASP A 141 -13.19 19.59 -3.64
CA ASP A 141 -12.50 18.53 -4.37
C ASP A 141 -11.53 17.90 -3.35
N ASP A 142 -11.83 16.68 -2.92
CA ASP A 142 -10.90 15.86 -2.15
C ASP A 142 -9.67 15.68 -3.04
N PHE A 143 -8.63 16.46 -2.77
CA PHE A 143 -7.37 16.35 -3.48
C PHE A 143 -6.75 15.01 -3.10
N ASN A 144 -6.98 14.01 -3.95
CA ASN A 144 -6.33 12.71 -3.84
C ASN A 144 -4.83 12.88 -4.16
N THR A 145 -3.99 12.82 -3.13
CA THR A 145 -2.51 12.88 -3.22
C THR A 145 -1.87 11.50 -3.36
N GLU A 146 -2.66 10.44 -3.58
CA GLU A 146 -2.17 9.07 -3.70
C GLU A 146 -1.40 8.87 -5.01
N SER A 147 -0.20 8.30 -4.93
CA SER A 147 0.52 7.78 -6.10
C SER A 147 0.55 6.27 -6.07
N TYR A 148 0.45 5.69 -7.25
CA TYR A 148 0.56 4.26 -7.46
C TYR A 148 1.71 4.00 -8.41
N SER A 149 2.59 3.06 -8.07
CA SER A 149 3.62 2.60 -8.99
C SER A 149 2.96 1.97 -10.20
N THR A 150 3.34 2.37 -11.41
CA THR A 150 2.75 1.80 -12.62
C THR A 150 3.04 0.30 -12.70
N ILE A 151 1.97 -0.50 -12.77
CA ILE A 151 2.09 -1.96 -12.91
C ILE A 151 2.18 -2.30 -14.40
N ARG A 152 3.29 -2.94 -14.80
CA ARG A 152 3.45 -3.43 -16.18
C ARG A 152 3.12 -4.91 -16.25
N GLU A 153 1.87 -5.21 -16.63
CA GLU A 153 1.38 -6.58 -16.76
C GLU A 153 2.28 -7.43 -17.67
N THR A 154 2.82 -8.49 -17.09
CA THR A 154 3.73 -9.38 -17.82
C THR A 154 2.94 -10.28 -18.76
N GLY A 155 3.48 -10.45 -19.97
CA GLY A 155 2.84 -11.26 -21.01
C GLY A 155 3.03 -12.76 -20.81
N PHE A 156 2.48 -13.52 -21.76
CA PHE A 156 2.77 -14.95 -21.86
C PHE A 156 4.24 -15.20 -22.18
N ARG A 157 4.75 -16.34 -21.71
CA ARG A 157 6.06 -16.88 -22.04
C ARG A 157 5.90 -18.18 -22.80
N ASP A 158 6.79 -18.40 -23.76
CA ASP A 158 6.93 -19.67 -24.46
C ASP A 158 7.72 -20.65 -23.61
N THR A 159 7.10 -21.79 -23.31
CA THR A 159 7.68 -22.82 -22.42
C THR A 159 8.93 -23.46 -23.02
N LYS A 160 9.04 -23.56 -24.35
CA LYS A 160 10.23 -24.13 -25.00
C LYS A 160 11.46 -23.26 -24.79
N ASN A 161 11.25 -21.94 -24.77
CA ASN A 161 12.33 -20.96 -24.63
C ASN A 161 12.59 -20.57 -23.18
N GLN A 162 11.53 -20.50 -22.36
CA GLN A 162 11.59 -20.07 -20.96
C GLN A 162 10.75 -21.01 -20.08
N PRO A 163 11.21 -22.24 -19.79
CA PRO A 163 10.42 -23.23 -19.04
C PRO A 163 10.29 -22.92 -17.54
N LEU A 164 11.03 -21.92 -17.04
CA LEU A 164 11.08 -21.59 -15.61
C LEU A 164 10.33 -20.29 -15.29
N SER A 165 9.54 -20.33 -14.22
CA SER A 165 8.93 -19.17 -13.58
C SER A 165 9.28 -19.13 -12.10
N THR A 166 9.99 -18.08 -11.67
CA THR A 166 10.48 -17.93 -10.30
C THR A 166 9.87 -16.68 -9.66
N PHE A 167 9.36 -16.81 -8.44
CA PHE A 167 8.76 -15.71 -7.68
C PHE A 167 8.93 -15.90 -6.17
N SER A 168 8.88 -14.78 -5.43
CA SER A 168 8.85 -14.75 -3.97
C SER A 168 7.43 -14.99 -3.44
N ILE A 169 7.32 -15.51 -2.21
CA ILE A 169 6.01 -15.64 -1.55
C ILE A 169 5.61 -14.40 -0.76
N ASP A 170 6.47 -13.38 -0.73
CA ASP A 170 6.24 -12.09 -0.12
C ASP A 170 4.99 -11.44 -0.75
N VAL A 171 3.85 -11.58 -0.09
CA VAL A 171 2.56 -11.06 -0.56
C VAL A 171 1.97 -10.13 0.49
N ASP A 172 1.69 -8.89 0.08
CA ASP A 172 0.94 -7.95 0.87
C ASP A 172 -0.57 -8.18 0.72
N ASN A 173 -1.35 -7.58 1.60
CA ASN A 173 -2.81 -7.67 1.59
C ASN A 173 -3.49 -6.30 1.44
N ALA A 174 -2.72 -5.24 1.18
CA ALA A 174 -3.19 -3.86 1.28
C ALA A 174 -4.12 -3.44 0.13
N SER A 175 -3.86 -3.93 -1.09
CA SER A 175 -4.59 -3.54 -2.30
C SER A 175 -6.07 -3.83 -2.20
N TYR A 176 -6.49 -4.99 -1.66
CA TYR A 176 -7.92 -5.31 -1.54
C TYR A 176 -8.65 -4.33 -0.62
N SER A 177 -8.08 -4.02 0.55
CA SER A 177 -8.66 -3.04 1.48
C SER A 177 -8.81 -1.68 0.81
N ASN A 178 -7.81 -1.26 0.04
CA ASN A 178 -7.87 0.00 -0.71
C ASN A 178 -8.93 -0.03 -1.84
N VAL A 179 -8.97 -1.10 -2.65
CA VAL A 179 -10.00 -1.31 -3.68
C VAL A 179 -11.39 -1.27 -3.08
N ARG A 180 -11.61 -1.97 -1.95
CA ARG A 180 -12.88 -1.97 -1.22
C ARG A 180 -13.23 -0.57 -0.73
N ARG A 181 -12.28 0.19 -0.19
CA ARG A 181 -12.48 1.58 0.25
C ARG A 181 -13.00 2.45 -0.90
N PHE A 182 -12.37 2.42 -2.08
CA PHE A 182 -12.83 3.16 -3.26
C PHE A 182 -14.28 2.81 -3.62
N ILE A 183 -14.59 1.51 -3.68
CA ILE A 183 -15.92 1.00 -4.05
C ILE A 183 -16.97 1.42 -3.02
N ASN A 184 -16.68 1.30 -1.73
CA ASN A 184 -17.58 1.71 -0.66
C ASN A 184 -17.83 3.23 -0.65
N ASN A 185 -16.87 4.02 -1.15
CA ASN A 185 -17.01 5.45 -1.35
C ASN A 185 -17.68 5.82 -2.69
N GLY A 186 -18.18 4.84 -3.44
CA GLY A 186 -18.92 5.05 -4.70
C GLY A 186 -18.02 5.41 -5.89
N SER A 187 -16.74 5.05 -5.84
CA SER A 187 -15.76 5.33 -6.90
C SER A 187 -14.99 4.07 -7.32
N LEU A 188 -14.46 4.05 -8.54
CA LEU A 188 -13.56 2.97 -8.97
C LEU A 188 -12.13 3.29 -8.57
N PRO A 189 -11.34 2.28 -8.15
CA PRO A 189 -9.92 2.48 -7.88
C PRO A 189 -9.17 2.85 -9.17
N PRO A 190 -8.08 3.61 -9.09
CA PRO A 190 -7.17 3.76 -10.23
C PRO A 190 -6.56 2.40 -10.59
N GLN A 191 -6.23 2.20 -11.87
CA GLN A 191 -5.75 0.89 -12.37
C GLN A 191 -4.51 0.41 -11.62
N ASP A 192 -3.57 1.31 -11.34
CA ASP A 192 -2.32 1.01 -10.65
C ASP A 192 -2.51 0.71 -9.15
N ALA A 193 -3.72 0.90 -8.59
CA ALA A 193 -4.06 0.47 -7.22
C ALA A 193 -4.43 -1.01 -7.13
N VAL A 194 -4.68 -1.67 -8.26
CA VAL A 194 -5.21 -3.02 -8.33
C VAL A 194 -4.06 -4.00 -8.47
N ARG A 195 -3.69 -4.65 -7.37
CA ARG A 195 -2.67 -5.70 -7.29
C ARG A 195 -3.36 -7.03 -7.09
N ILE A 196 -3.45 -7.83 -8.16
CA ILE A 196 -4.26 -9.05 -8.21
C ILE A 196 -3.73 -10.11 -7.23
N GLU A 197 -2.42 -10.22 -7.10
CA GLU A 197 -1.72 -11.06 -6.13
C GLU A 197 -2.11 -10.73 -4.69
N GLU A 198 -2.17 -9.44 -4.34
CA GLU A 198 -2.56 -9.03 -2.99
C GLU A 198 -4.05 -9.27 -2.74
N MET A 199 -4.89 -9.06 -3.77
CA MET A 199 -6.32 -9.38 -3.68
C MET A 199 -6.58 -10.88 -3.50
N LEU A 200 -5.82 -11.73 -4.21
CA LEU A 200 -5.90 -13.19 -4.08
C LEU A 200 -5.52 -13.64 -2.68
N ASN A 201 -4.43 -13.10 -2.13
CA ASN A 201 -3.87 -13.51 -0.84
C ASN A 201 -4.53 -12.83 0.37
N TYR A 202 -5.36 -11.81 0.13
CA TYR A 202 -6.21 -11.23 1.16
C TYR A 202 -7.23 -12.26 1.70
N PHE A 203 -7.73 -13.20 0.89
CA PHE A 203 -8.74 -14.15 1.35
C PHE A 203 -8.14 -15.45 1.88
N LYS A 204 -8.82 -16.05 2.85
CA LYS A 204 -8.48 -17.39 3.36
C LYS A 204 -9.12 -18.47 2.49
N TYR A 205 -8.34 -19.50 2.24
CA TYR A 205 -8.75 -20.73 1.53
C TYR A 205 -8.53 -21.92 2.46
N ASP A 206 -9.41 -22.91 2.37
CA ASP A 206 -9.44 -24.07 3.25
C ASP A 206 -8.53 -25.16 2.71
N PHE A 207 -7.23 -25.00 2.96
CA PHE A 207 -6.23 -26.00 2.64
C PHE A 207 -6.10 -27.04 3.75
N PRO A 208 -6.04 -28.35 3.42
CA PRO A 208 -5.66 -29.38 4.38
C PRO A 208 -4.32 -29.09 5.06
N GLU A 209 -4.22 -29.37 6.36
CA GLU A 209 -2.98 -29.22 7.12
C GLU A 209 -1.83 -30.03 6.48
N PRO A 210 -0.58 -29.54 6.55
CA PRO A 210 0.57 -30.25 6.00
C PRO A 210 0.78 -31.61 6.68
N VAL A 211 1.29 -32.58 5.92
CA VAL A 211 1.67 -33.89 6.44
C VAL A 211 2.80 -33.73 7.47
N GLU A 212 2.77 -34.58 8.50
CA GLU A 212 3.75 -34.57 9.59
C GLU A 212 5.19 -34.61 9.08
N GLY A 213 6.04 -33.71 9.59
CA GLY A 213 7.45 -33.56 9.17
C GLY A 213 7.72 -32.50 8.11
N HIS A 214 6.68 -31.95 7.45
CA HIS A 214 6.83 -30.86 6.49
C HIS A 214 6.27 -29.53 7.04
N PRO A 215 6.99 -28.40 6.89
CA PRO A 215 6.54 -27.10 7.41
C PRO A 215 5.37 -26.50 6.61
N PHE A 216 5.14 -26.96 5.38
CA PHE A 216 4.06 -26.47 4.52
C PHE A 216 3.47 -27.58 3.65
N GLY A 217 2.19 -27.40 3.29
CA GLY A 217 1.42 -28.23 2.37
C GLY A 217 1.28 -27.52 1.03
N MET A 218 1.21 -28.29 -0.05
CA MET A 218 1.11 -27.78 -1.40
C MET A 218 -0.11 -28.38 -2.10
N HIS A 219 -0.93 -27.51 -2.68
CA HIS A 219 -2.21 -27.85 -3.28
C HIS A 219 -2.26 -27.29 -4.69
N THR A 220 -2.70 -28.11 -5.65
CA THR A 220 -2.83 -27.67 -7.04
C THR A 220 -4.17 -28.08 -7.60
N GLU A 221 -4.73 -27.20 -8.44
CA GLU A 221 -6.00 -27.45 -9.09
C GLU A 221 -6.00 -26.85 -10.49
N TYR A 222 -6.40 -27.65 -11.48
CA TYR A 222 -6.23 -27.35 -12.90
C TYR A 222 -7.54 -27.45 -13.66
N THR A 223 -8.01 -26.33 -14.19
CA THR A 223 -9.34 -26.19 -14.78
C THR A 223 -9.30 -25.53 -16.15
N ASP A 224 -10.42 -25.54 -16.86
CA ASP A 224 -10.63 -24.60 -17.97
C ASP A 224 -10.58 -23.15 -17.47
N CYS A 225 -10.12 -22.23 -18.31
CA CYS A 225 -10.07 -20.80 -17.99
C CYS A 225 -11.40 -20.12 -18.37
N PRO A 226 -12.10 -19.45 -17.43
CA PRO A 226 -13.44 -18.93 -17.71
C PRO A 226 -13.44 -17.70 -18.64
N TRP A 227 -12.37 -16.89 -18.64
CA TRP A 227 -12.29 -15.70 -19.50
C TRP A 227 -11.59 -15.96 -20.84
N ALA A 228 -10.96 -17.12 -21.03
CA ALA A 228 -10.23 -17.50 -22.25
C ALA A 228 -10.45 -18.99 -22.60
N PRO A 229 -11.42 -19.31 -23.49
CA PRO A 229 -11.86 -20.68 -23.74
C PRO A 229 -10.79 -21.69 -24.20
N ASP A 230 -9.74 -21.23 -24.89
CA ASP A 230 -8.64 -22.08 -25.36
C ASP A 230 -7.53 -22.27 -24.31
N HIS A 231 -7.66 -21.62 -23.15
CA HIS A 231 -6.67 -21.64 -22.08
C HIS A 231 -7.16 -22.48 -20.89
N GLN A 232 -6.24 -22.85 -20.02
CA GLN A 232 -6.52 -23.43 -18.72
C GLN A 232 -6.03 -22.52 -17.61
N LEU A 233 -6.56 -22.73 -16.42
CA LEU A 233 -6.19 -22.04 -15.20
C LEU A 233 -5.63 -23.05 -14.20
N LEU A 234 -4.43 -22.79 -13.71
CA LEU A 234 -3.82 -23.54 -12.62
C LEU A 234 -3.78 -22.68 -11.38
N ARG A 235 -4.33 -23.20 -10.27
CA ARG A 235 -4.11 -22.66 -8.94
C ARG A 235 -3.04 -23.44 -8.21
N ILE A 236 -2.17 -22.71 -7.53
CA ILE A 236 -1.16 -23.24 -6.62
C ILE A 236 -1.39 -22.59 -5.27
N GLY A 237 -1.75 -23.40 -4.29
CA GLY A 237 -1.88 -23.01 -2.89
C GLY A 237 -0.73 -23.59 -2.07
N LEU A 238 -0.10 -22.76 -1.27
CA LEU A 238 0.87 -23.14 -0.25
C LEU A 238 0.26 -22.81 1.11
N ASN A 239 0.20 -23.76 2.04
CA ASN A 239 -0.24 -23.48 3.40
C ASN A 239 0.82 -23.86 4.42
N ALA A 240 1.12 -22.94 5.31
CA ALA A 240 1.96 -23.16 6.47
C ALA A 240 1.24 -24.02 7.51
N LYS A 241 2.01 -24.85 8.20
CA LYS A 241 1.50 -25.57 9.37
C LYS A 241 0.95 -24.58 10.41
N SER A 242 -0.25 -24.83 10.91
CA SER A 242 -0.77 -24.04 12.03
C SER A 242 -0.06 -24.39 13.35
N LEU A 243 0.12 -23.39 14.21
CA LEU A 243 0.65 -23.59 15.56
C LEU A 243 -0.51 -23.51 16.56
N ASP A 244 -0.52 -24.42 17.53
CA ASP A 244 -1.42 -24.30 18.68
C ASP A 244 -1.05 -23.02 19.45
N THR A 245 -1.98 -22.08 19.51
CA THR A 245 -1.76 -20.77 20.14
C THR A 245 -1.35 -20.88 21.61
N ARG A 246 -1.70 -21.99 22.28
CA ARG A 246 -1.30 -22.28 23.66
C ARG A 246 0.17 -22.67 23.81
N GLN A 247 0.80 -23.13 22.74
CA GLN A 247 2.21 -23.54 22.71
C GLN A 247 3.15 -22.43 22.23
N LEU A 248 2.61 -21.27 21.87
CA LEU A 248 3.40 -20.15 21.39
C LEU A 248 4.33 -19.60 22.49
N PRO A 249 5.55 -19.18 22.19
CA PRO A 249 6.41 -18.47 23.13
C PRO A 249 5.75 -17.19 23.69
N ASN A 250 6.15 -16.76 24.89
CA ASN A 250 5.69 -15.48 25.47
C ASN A 250 6.11 -14.30 24.60
N SER A 251 5.25 -13.28 24.51
CA SER A 251 5.47 -12.09 23.70
C SER A 251 5.86 -10.88 24.54
N ASN A 252 6.81 -10.09 24.04
CA ASN A 252 7.17 -8.75 24.46
C ASN A 252 6.83 -7.81 23.29
N LEU A 253 5.72 -7.09 23.41
CA LEU A 253 5.18 -6.22 22.36
C LEU A 253 5.39 -4.76 22.75
N VAL A 254 6.09 -4.00 21.92
CA VAL A 254 6.25 -2.55 22.09
C VAL A 254 5.47 -1.83 21.00
N PHE A 255 4.41 -1.13 21.39
CA PHE A 255 3.66 -0.30 20.44
C PHE A 255 4.34 1.05 20.27
N LEU A 256 4.60 1.42 19.03
CA LEU A 256 5.09 2.74 18.64
C LEU A 256 3.96 3.48 17.93
N ILE A 257 3.28 4.37 18.66
CA ILE A 257 2.01 4.95 18.21
C ILE A 257 2.20 6.43 17.84
N ASP A 258 1.79 6.76 16.62
CA ASP A 258 1.62 8.13 16.17
C ASP A 258 0.41 8.77 16.86
N VAL A 259 0.65 9.87 17.57
CA VAL A 259 -0.39 10.68 18.20
C VAL A 259 -0.35 12.12 17.67
N SER A 260 0.20 12.33 16.47
CA SER A 260 0.21 13.65 15.83
C SER A 260 -1.20 14.17 15.54
N GLY A 261 -1.33 15.47 15.28
CA GLY A 261 -2.63 16.10 15.02
C GLY A 261 -3.38 15.49 13.83
N SER A 262 -2.69 14.94 12.83
CA SER A 262 -3.32 14.30 11.66
C SER A 262 -4.02 12.99 12.02
N MET A 263 -3.70 12.38 13.17
CA MET A 263 -4.29 11.15 13.66
C MET A 263 -5.68 11.32 14.31
N ASN A 264 -6.24 12.54 14.33
CA ASN A 264 -7.49 12.85 15.04
C ASN A 264 -8.77 12.32 14.35
N GLU A 265 -8.68 11.80 13.14
CA GLU A 265 -9.84 11.30 12.39
C GLU A 265 -10.35 9.94 12.90
N PRO A 266 -11.64 9.61 12.78
CA PRO A 266 -12.22 8.36 13.31
C PRO A 266 -11.53 7.06 12.83
N ASN A 267 -11.03 7.05 11.60
CA ASN A 267 -10.29 5.92 11.00
C ASN A 267 -8.79 5.92 11.32
N LYS A 268 -8.30 6.78 12.24
CA LYS A 268 -6.90 6.90 12.67
C LYS A 268 -6.71 6.55 14.14
N LEU A 269 -6.26 7.46 15.01
CA LEU A 269 -6.00 7.15 16.44
C LEU A 269 -7.21 6.54 17.17
N PRO A 270 -8.47 6.99 16.98
CA PRO A 270 -9.64 6.32 17.53
C PRO A 270 -9.76 4.85 17.07
N LEU A 271 -9.44 4.57 15.81
CA LEU A 271 -9.37 3.21 15.28
C LEU A 271 -8.19 2.46 15.89
N VAL A 272 -6.99 3.04 15.98
CA VAL A 272 -5.82 2.45 16.68
C VAL A 272 -6.20 2.01 18.09
N LYS A 273 -6.85 2.88 18.88
CA LYS A 273 -7.32 2.55 20.23
C LYS A 273 -8.24 1.33 20.23
N SER A 274 -9.21 1.31 19.33
CA SER A 274 -10.17 0.21 19.20
C SER A 274 -9.48 -1.10 18.79
N SER A 275 -8.54 -1.03 17.86
CA SER A 275 -7.70 -2.12 17.38
C SER A 275 -6.83 -2.71 18.50
N LEU A 276 -6.18 -1.87 19.29
CA LEU A 276 -5.36 -2.32 20.42
C LEU A 276 -6.21 -3.01 21.48
N LYS A 277 -7.39 -2.50 21.79
CA LYS A 277 -8.30 -3.15 22.74
C LYS A 277 -8.68 -4.57 22.30
N LEU A 278 -8.93 -4.78 20.99
CA LEU A 278 -9.17 -6.12 20.46
C LEU A 278 -7.97 -7.05 20.71
N LEU A 279 -6.75 -6.55 20.44
CA LEU A 279 -5.54 -7.34 20.65
C LEU A 279 -5.31 -7.67 22.13
N ILE A 280 -5.52 -6.73 23.05
CA ILE A 280 -5.35 -6.96 24.50
C ILE A 280 -6.23 -8.10 25.00
N GLU A 281 -7.39 -8.34 24.38
CA GLU A 281 -8.23 -9.46 24.77
C GLU A 281 -7.62 -10.83 24.44
N GLU A 282 -6.82 -10.91 23.37
CA GLU A 282 -6.17 -12.13 22.91
C GLU A 282 -4.84 -12.43 23.61
N LEU A 283 -4.22 -11.42 24.25
CA LEU A 283 -2.94 -11.60 24.93
C LEU A 283 -3.09 -12.45 26.19
N ARG A 284 -2.12 -13.35 26.41
CA ARG A 284 -2.09 -14.21 27.59
C ARG A 284 -1.54 -13.43 28.78
N PRO A 285 -1.90 -13.81 30.02
CA PRO A 285 -1.40 -13.13 31.23
C PRO A 285 0.13 -13.02 31.35
N SER A 286 0.88 -13.90 30.68
CA SER A 286 2.35 -13.94 30.65
C SER A 286 2.98 -13.03 29.59
N ASP A 287 2.21 -12.57 28.60
CA ASP A 287 2.68 -11.64 27.59
C ASP A 287 2.85 -10.23 28.19
N ARG A 288 3.71 -9.41 27.58
CA ARG A 288 4.05 -8.06 28.04
C ARG A 288 3.79 -7.03 26.95
N ILE A 289 3.33 -5.86 27.36
CA ILE A 289 3.07 -4.72 26.48
C ILE A 289 3.76 -3.45 27.01
N ALA A 290 4.37 -2.68 26.13
CA ALA A 290 4.76 -1.30 26.38
C ALA A 290 4.21 -0.38 25.28
N ILE A 291 4.00 0.90 25.58
CA ILE A 291 3.51 1.89 24.62
C ILE A 291 4.45 3.09 24.63
N VAL A 292 5.08 3.33 23.48
CA VAL A 292 5.83 4.54 23.14
C VAL A 292 4.96 5.36 22.20
N ILE A 293 4.77 6.63 22.52
CA ILE A 293 4.01 7.56 21.68
C ILE A 293 4.93 8.61 21.08
N TYR A 294 4.58 9.08 19.89
CA TYR A 294 5.28 10.20 19.28
C TYR A 294 4.34 11.16 18.57
N ALA A 295 4.71 12.44 18.66
CA ALA A 295 4.20 13.56 17.88
C ALA A 295 5.35 14.57 17.79
N GLY A 296 5.20 15.78 18.35
CA GLY A 296 6.26 16.80 18.33
C GLY A 296 7.42 16.45 19.28
N SER A 297 7.17 15.53 20.20
CA SER A 297 8.11 14.87 21.08
C SER A 297 7.74 13.39 21.19
N TYR A 298 8.57 12.59 21.84
CA TYR A 298 8.29 11.17 22.10
C TYR A 298 8.42 10.84 23.58
N SER A 299 7.61 9.91 24.06
CA SER A 299 7.61 9.48 25.46
C SER A 299 7.07 8.06 25.63
N ILE A 300 7.34 7.45 26.77
CA ILE A 300 6.75 6.16 27.17
C ILE A 300 5.41 6.45 27.84
N ALA A 301 4.31 6.14 27.17
CA ALA A 301 2.96 6.26 27.73
C ALA A 301 2.63 5.10 28.67
N LEU A 302 3.14 3.90 28.37
CA LEU A 302 3.01 2.71 29.21
C LEU A 302 4.38 2.00 29.30
N PRO A 303 5.01 1.90 30.48
CA PRO A 303 6.20 1.06 30.65
C PRO A 303 5.83 -0.42 30.45
N SER A 304 6.81 -1.29 30.22
CA SER A 304 6.55 -2.73 30.01
C SER A 304 5.71 -3.32 31.15
N THR A 305 4.50 -3.74 30.81
CA THR A 305 3.44 -4.14 31.73
C THR A 305 2.90 -5.52 31.34
N PRO A 306 2.73 -6.46 32.29
CA PRO A 306 2.10 -7.75 32.01
C PRO A 306 0.65 -7.58 31.50
N ALA A 307 0.26 -8.34 30.50
CA ALA A 307 -1.08 -8.31 29.92
C ALA A 307 -2.17 -8.76 30.92
N SER A 308 -1.80 -9.37 32.05
CA SER A 308 -2.71 -9.61 33.18
C SER A 308 -3.29 -8.33 33.78
N LYS A 309 -2.63 -7.18 33.61
CA LYS A 309 -3.11 -5.87 34.07
C LYS A 309 -3.99 -5.15 33.04
N LYS A 310 -4.97 -5.86 32.46
CA LYS A 310 -5.81 -5.36 31.36
C LYS A 310 -6.40 -3.97 31.61
N SER A 311 -6.95 -3.72 32.81
CA SER A 311 -7.57 -2.43 33.13
C SER A 311 -6.58 -1.24 33.13
N GLU A 312 -5.34 -1.46 33.57
CA GLU A 312 -4.28 -0.44 33.55
C GLU A 312 -3.92 -0.10 32.10
N ILE A 313 -3.73 -1.12 31.27
CA ILE A 313 -3.39 -1.00 29.85
C ILE A 313 -4.50 -0.27 29.09
N ILE A 314 -5.75 -0.71 29.26
CA ILE A 314 -6.92 -0.11 28.60
C ILE A 314 -7.08 1.36 28.99
N SER A 315 -6.88 1.70 30.28
CA SER A 315 -6.96 3.08 30.73
C SER A 315 -5.91 3.98 30.06
N VAL A 316 -4.68 3.49 29.83
CA VAL A 316 -3.67 4.27 29.10
C VAL A 316 -4.06 4.45 27.63
N ILE A 317 -4.54 3.40 26.99
CA ILE A 317 -5.03 3.46 25.59
C ILE A 317 -6.15 4.49 25.44
N ASP A 318 -7.11 4.50 26.38
CA ASP A 318 -8.22 5.44 26.35
C ASP A 318 -7.79 6.91 26.47
N ASN A 319 -6.71 7.16 27.21
CA ASN A 319 -6.18 8.50 27.46
C ASN A 319 -5.24 9.02 26.35
N LEU A 320 -4.91 8.22 25.32
CA LEU A 320 -4.11 8.72 24.19
C LEU A 320 -4.87 9.85 23.47
N SER A 321 -4.19 10.92 23.06
CA SER A 321 -4.84 12.05 22.39
C SER A 321 -3.99 12.54 21.22
N ALA A 322 -4.64 12.84 20.09
CA ALA A 322 -3.98 13.39 18.92
C ALA A 322 -3.62 14.87 19.15
N GLY A 323 -2.39 15.27 18.83
CA GLY A 323 -1.93 16.65 18.91
C GLY A 323 -0.44 16.83 18.59
N GLY A 324 -0.06 18.03 18.15
CA GLY A 324 1.33 18.37 17.80
C GLY A 324 1.75 18.00 16.37
N SER A 325 2.93 18.50 15.95
CA SER A 325 3.59 18.14 14.68
C SER A 325 4.23 16.76 14.74
N THR A 326 4.75 16.20 13.65
CA THR A 326 5.37 14.86 13.65
C THR A 326 6.90 14.92 13.69
N ALA A 327 7.53 14.39 14.75
CA ALA A 327 8.98 14.28 14.90
C ALA A 327 9.37 12.87 15.41
N GLY A 328 9.42 11.89 14.50
CA GLY A 328 9.51 10.46 14.84
C GLY A 328 10.93 9.89 15.10
N GLY A 329 12.00 10.65 14.82
CA GLY A 329 13.39 10.16 14.77
C GLY A 329 13.88 9.42 16.02
N GLY A 330 13.62 9.99 17.21
CA GLY A 330 14.04 9.39 18.48
C GLY A 330 13.08 8.31 19.01
N ALA A 331 11.83 8.29 18.53
CA ALA A 331 10.80 7.40 19.03
C ALA A 331 11.09 5.94 18.69
N LEU A 332 11.59 5.67 17.48
CA LEU A 332 11.99 4.31 17.06
C LEU A 332 13.16 3.78 17.89
N LYS A 333 14.18 4.60 18.14
CA LYS A 333 15.31 4.23 19.02
C LYS A 333 14.84 3.96 20.44
N MET A 334 13.89 4.74 20.96
CA MET A 334 13.29 4.52 22.27
C MET A 334 12.49 3.21 22.31
N ALA A 335 11.70 2.91 21.27
CA ALA A 335 10.97 1.65 21.17
C ALA A 335 11.91 0.43 21.17
N TYR A 336 13.01 0.49 20.40
CA TYR A 336 14.04 -0.55 20.43
C TYR A 336 14.70 -0.69 21.80
N LYS A 337 15.03 0.42 22.46
CA LYS A 337 15.57 0.40 23.82
C LYS A 337 14.63 -0.29 24.80
N VAL A 338 13.33 0.05 24.78
CA VAL A 338 12.31 -0.57 25.65
C VAL A 338 12.18 -2.07 25.34
N ALA A 339 12.22 -2.45 24.06
CA ALA A 339 12.18 -3.86 23.63
C ALA A 339 13.40 -4.64 24.15
N GLU A 340 14.61 -4.07 24.03
CA GLU A 340 15.85 -4.67 24.52
C GLU A 340 15.87 -4.83 26.05
N GLU A 341 15.46 -3.79 26.79
CA GLU A 341 15.41 -3.82 28.26
C GLU A 341 14.45 -4.88 28.81
N ASN A 342 13.45 -5.27 28.02
CA ASN A 342 12.42 -6.24 28.41
C ASN A 342 12.48 -7.51 27.54
N PHE A 343 13.62 -7.77 26.91
CA PHE A 343 13.77 -8.86 25.96
C PHE A 343 13.49 -10.23 26.60
N ILE A 344 12.64 -11.02 25.95
CA ILE A 344 12.32 -12.38 26.37
C ILE A 344 13.15 -13.36 25.53
N LYS A 345 14.11 -14.04 26.16
CA LYS A 345 14.91 -15.09 25.51
C LYS A 345 14.01 -16.23 25.04
N ASN A 346 14.17 -16.65 23.78
CA ASN A 346 13.32 -17.64 23.11
C ASN A 346 11.83 -17.24 23.09
N GLY A 347 11.52 -15.96 23.35
CA GLY A 347 10.19 -15.39 23.24
C GLY A 347 10.04 -14.63 21.93
N ASN A 348 8.83 -14.13 21.70
CA ASN A 348 8.55 -13.21 20.62
C ASN A 348 8.86 -11.78 21.08
N ASN A 349 9.79 -11.08 20.45
CA ASN A 349 10.09 -9.68 20.74
C ASN A 349 9.79 -8.85 19.50
N ARG A 350 8.81 -7.95 19.59
CA ARG A 350 8.30 -7.24 18.41
C ARG A 350 7.88 -5.81 18.73
N ILE A 351 8.25 -4.90 17.83
CA ILE A 351 7.72 -3.54 17.77
C ILE A 351 6.55 -3.51 16.80
N ILE A 352 5.43 -2.93 17.20
CA ILE A 352 4.27 -2.71 16.34
C ILE A 352 4.07 -1.20 16.19
N MET A 353 4.41 -0.66 15.02
CA MET A 353 4.22 0.74 14.69
C MET A 353 2.78 0.97 14.20
N ALA A 354 2.13 2.03 14.67
CA ALA A 354 0.82 2.48 14.19
C ALA A 354 0.89 3.95 13.76
N THR A 355 0.66 4.24 12.48
CA THR A 355 0.85 5.60 11.89
C THR A 355 -0.10 5.87 10.73
N ASP A 356 -0.32 7.15 10.40
CA ASP A 356 -0.98 7.61 9.15
C ASP A 356 0.04 8.00 8.05
N GLY A 357 1.26 7.46 8.13
CA GLY A 357 2.23 7.49 7.03
C GLY A 357 3.22 8.62 7.11
N ASP A 358 2.97 9.61 7.98
CA ASP A 358 3.90 10.71 8.17
C ASP A 358 5.08 10.36 9.09
N PHE A 359 5.72 9.21 8.87
CA PHE A 359 6.88 8.81 9.64
C PHE A 359 8.14 9.54 9.16
N ASN A 360 8.22 10.83 9.44
CA ASN A 360 9.43 11.62 9.24
C ASN A 360 10.36 11.43 10.44
N VAL A 361 11.27 10.46 10.30
CA VAL A 361 12.43 10.35 11.17
C VAL A 361 13.39 11.50 10.87
N GLY A 362 13.36 12.54 11.70
CA GLY A 362 14.38 13.59 11.64
C GLY A 362 15.82 13.05 11.71
N GLU A 363 16.77 13.86 11.22
CA GLU A 363 18.24 13.68 11.23
C GLU A 363 18.84 12.42 10.57
N SER A 364 18.06 11.39 10.23
CA SER A 364 18.58 10.10 9.74
C SER A 364 18.14 9.85 8.29
N SER A 365 19.07 9.48 7.42
CA SER A 365 18.75 9.02 6.06
C SER A 365 17.98 7.69 6.09
N ASP A 366 17.20 7.42 5.04
CA ASP A 366 16.46 6.15 4.86
C ASP A 366 17.38 4.92 5.13
N ALA A 367 18.62 4.97 4.63
CA ALA A 367 19.62 3.93 4.84
C ALA A 367 20.05 3.72 6.32
N ALA A 368 20.08 4.79 7.12
CA ALA A 368 20.44 4.68 8.54
C ALA A 368 19.32 3.99 9.35
N MET A 369 18.07 4.25 8.99
CA MET A 369 16.91 3.61 9.58
C MET A 369 16.82 2.14 9.17
N GLU A 370 16.99 1.82 7.89
CA GLU A 370 17.07 0.43 7.42
C GLU A 370 18.13 -0.36 8.18
N ARG A 371 19.34 0.18 8.30
CA ARG A 371 20.43 -0.47 9.06
C ARG A 371 20.10 -0.63 10.54
N LEU A 372 19.42 0.35 11.15
CA LEU A 372 18.98 0.24 12.55
C LEU A 372 18.02 -0.94 12.73
N VAL A 373 17.07 -1.08 11.79
CA VAL A 373 16.06 -2.14 11.79
C VAL A 373 16.70 -3.50 11.58
N GLU A 374 17.55 -3.65 10.56
CA GLU A 374 18.31 -4.88 10.28
C GLU A 374 19.15 -5.30 11.49
N THR A 375 19.84 -4.35 12.15
CA THR A 375 20.66 -4.63 13.33
C THR A 375 19.85 -5.21 14.49
N HIS A 376 18.64 -4.70 14.74
CA HIS A 376 17.79 -5.19 15.84
C HIS A 376 17.04 -6.46 15.47
N ARG A 377 16.69 -6.62 14.20
CA ARG A 377 16.19 -7.89 13.67
C ARG A 377 17.19 -9.01 13.94
N ASP A 378 18.47 -8.78 13.69
CA ASP A 378 19.53 -9.78 13.92
C ASP A 378 19.71 -10.12 15.41
N LYS A 379 19.24 -9.24 16.31
CA LYS A 379 19.11 -9.50 17.76
C LYS A 379 17.81 -10.21 18.16
N GLY A 380 16.93 -10.52 17.20
CA GLY A 380 15.63 -11.14 17.42
C GLY A 380 14.51 -10.18 17.83
N ILE A 381 14.64 -8.88 17.55
CA ILE A 381 13.58 -7.88 17.73
C ILE A 381 13.01 -7.49 16.38
N TYR A 382 11.82 -8.00 16.08
CA TYR A 382 11.15 -7.81 14.79
C TYR A 382 10.28 -6.55 14.77
N MET A 383 9.87 -6.11 13.59
CA MET A 383 9.02 -4.93 13.44
C MET A 383 7.85 -5.17 12.50
N THR A 384 6.66 -4.74 12.92
CA THR A 384 5.42 -4.75 12.14
C THR A 384 4.92 -3.32 12.04
N VAL A 385 4.41 -2.94 10.88
CA VAL A 385 3.90 -1.58 10.62
C VAL A 385 2.44 -1.65 10.23
N LEU A 386 1.60 -0.93 10.97
CA LEU A 386 0.16 -0.84 10.78
C LEU A 386 -0.20 0.58 10.35
N GLY A 387 -0.71 0.69 9.14
CA GLY A 387 -1.15 1.94 8.56
C GLY A 387 -2.61 2.25 8.84
N PHE A 388 -2.91 3.47 9.27
CA PHE A 388 -4.29 3.89 9.61
C PHE A 388 -4.70 5.16 8.88
N GLY A 389 -5.90 5.15 8.28
CA GLY A 389 -6.51 6.31 7.64
C GLY A 389 -5.68 6.99 6.54
N MET A 390 -4.73 6.26 5.95
CA MET A 390 -3.87 6.73 4.85
C MET A 390 -4.49 6.59 3.47
N GLY A 391 -3.88 7.29 2.50
CA GLY A 391 -3.87 6.92 1.08
C GLY A 391 -2.50 6.39 0.64
N ASN A 392 -2.42 5.77 -0.54
CA ASN A 392 -1.33 4.89 -1.00
C ASN A 392 0.07 5.51 -1.25
N TYR A 393 0.30 6.82 -1.09
CA TYR A 393 1.61 7.46 -1.42
C TYR A 393 2.72 7.16 -0.39
N LYS A 394 2.36 6.98 0.88
CA LYS A 394 3.33 6.94 2.00
C LYS A 394 3.80 5.52 2.35
N ASP A 395 3.37 4.53 1.57
CA ASP A 395 3.46 3.11 1.91
C ASP A 395 4.83 2.51 1.62
N SER A 396 5.56 2.97 0.59
CA SER A 396 6.82 2.32 0.18
C SER A 396 7.89 2.35 1.26
N ARG A 397 8.00 3.44 2.02
CA ARG A 397 8.96 3.54 3.14
C ARG A 397 8.57 2.65 4.30
N LEU A 398 7.30 2.65 4.68
CA LEU A 398 6.80 1.83 5.77
C LEU A 398 6.85 0.33 5.46
N GLU A 399 6.59 -0.04 4.20
CA GLU A 399 6.77 -1.39 3.67
C GLU A 399 8.24 -1.80 3.73
N ILE A 400 9.17 -0.95 3.25
CA ILE A 400 10.62 -1.23 3.36
C ILE A 400 11.02 -1.44 4.82
N ILE A 401 10.59 -0.57 5.72
CA ILE A 401 10.85 -0.66 7.17
C ILE A 401 10.35 -1.99 7.73
N ALA A 402 9.12 -2.39 7.43
CA ALA A 402 8.55 -3.66 7.86
C ALA A 402 9.35 -4.86 7.33
N ASN A 403 9.62 -4.89 6.02
CA ASN A 403 10.33 -5.96 5.34
C ASN A 403 11.76 -6.12 5.90
N LYS A 404 12.49 -5.01 6.06
CA LYS A 404 13.83 -5.01 6.70
C LYS A 404 13.80 -5.51 8.15
N GLY A 405 12.66 -5.37 8.82
CA GLY A 405 12.43 -5.80 10.20
C GLY A 405 11.92 -7.23 10.35
N ASN A 406 11.85 -8.00 9.26
CA ASN A 406 11.21 -9.32 9.19
C ASN A 406 9.81 -9.31 9.84
N GLY A 407 8.99 -8.36 9.43
CA GLY A 407 7.59 -8.34 9.76
C GLY A 407 6.76 -7.68 8.68
N ASN A 408 5.46 -7.59 8.95
CA ASN A 408 4.47 -7.28 7.93
C ASN A 408 4.09 -5.80 7.92
N TYR A 409 3.75 -5.31 6.74
CA TYR A 409 3.01 -4.06 6.56
C TYR A 409 1.51 -4.38 6.38
N SER A 410 0.63 -3.61 7.02
CA SER A 410 -0.82 -3.80 6.87
C SER A 410 -1.57 -2.49 6.96
N TYR A 411 -2.54 -2.31 6.06
CA TYR A 411 -3.41 -1.14 6.05
C TYR A 411 -4.76 -1.43 6.71
N ILE A 412 -5.13 -0.63 7.69
CA ILE A 412 -6.33 -0.75 8.51
C ILE A 412 -7.22 0.48 8.28
N ASP A 413 -8.26 0.30 7.46
CA ASP A 413 -9.27 1.33 7.13
C ASP A 413 -10.49 1.26 8.06
N ASN A 414 -10.76 0.11 8.66
CA ASN A 414 -11.92 -0.13 9.52
C ASN A 414 -11.65 -1.18 10.61
N ILE A 415 -12.63 -1.37 11.49
CA ILE A 415 -12.49 -2.28 12.64
C ILE A 415 -12.48 -3.76 12.23
N GLN A 416 -13.09 -4.12 11.10
CA GLN A 416 -13.05 -5.48 10.57
C GLN A 416 -11.63 -5.83 10.10
N GLU A 417 -10.91 -4.92 9.44
CA GLU A 417 -9.49 -5.11 9.14
C GLU A 417 -8.64 -5.20 10.38
N ALA A 418 -8.89 -4.32 11.37
CA ALA A 418 -8.17 -4.37 12.62
C ALA A 418 -8.31 -5.76 13.30
N ARG A 419 -9.53 -6.30 13.34
CA ARG A 419 -9.79 -7.64 13.87
C ARG A 419 -9.09 -8.72 13.03
N LYS A 420 -9.12 -8.60 11.70
CA LYS A 420 -8.44 -9.56 10.83
C LYS A 420 -6.94 -9.59 11.15
N GLN A 421 -6.29 -8.44 11.11
CA GLN A 421 -4.83 -8.32 11.29
C GLN A 421 -4.37 -8.65 12.72
N LEU A 422 -5.07 -8.14 13.74
CA LEU A 422 -4.61 -8.22 15.14
C LEU A 422 -5.22 -9.37 15.94
N VAL A 423 -6.22 -10.07 15.40
CA VAL A 423 -6.83 -11.23 16.09
C VAL A 423 -6.74 -12.46 15.21
N SER A 424 -7.26 -12.40 13.98
CA SER A 424 -7.43 -13.59 13.14
C SER A 424 -6.15 -14.05 12.44
N GLU A 425 -5.20 -13.13 12.22
CA GLU A 425 -3.93 -13.37 11.52
C GLU A 425 -2.71 -13.07 12.41
N PHE A 426 -2.96 -12.66 13.66
CA PHE A 426 -1.92 -12.27 14.60
C PHE A 426 -0.86 -13.35 14.83
N ALA A 427 -1.27 -14.61 15.00
CA ALA A 427 -0.32 -15.70 15.18
C ALA A 427 0.55 -15.93 13.94
N GLY A 428 -0.02 -15.83 12.74
CA GLY A 428 0.72 -16.01 11.50
C GLY A 428 1.70 -14.88 11.23
N THR A 429 1.30 -13.63 11.48
CA THR A 429 2.18 -12.45 11.30
C THR A 429 3.35 -12.39 12.27
N ILE A 430 3.31 -13.15 13.36
CA ILE A 430 4.30 -13.08 14.44
C ILE A 430 5.25 -14.28 14.45
N PHE A 431 4.73 -15.47 14.17
CA PHE A 431 5.49 -16.71 14.29
C PHE A 431 5.90 -17.25 12.92
N THR A 432 7.07 -16.83 12.48
CA THR A 432 7.70 -17.33 11.25
C THR A 432 8.03 -18.81 11.37
N ILE A 433 7.54 -19.62 10.44
CA ILE A 433 7.85 -21.06 10.35
C ILE A 433 8.92 -21.34 9.29
N ALA A 434 9.11 -20.44 8.33
CA ALA A 434 10.11 -20.55 7.29
C ALA A 434 10.52 -19.16 6.80
N LYS A 435 11.80 -19.00 6.47
CA LYS A 435 12.43 -17.78 5.94
C LYS A 435 12.89 -18.01 4.50
N ASP A 436 13.09 -16.93 3.75
CA ASP A 436 13.60 -16.92 2.38
C ASP A 436 12.88 -17.92 1.46
N VAL A 437 11.55 -17.94 1.54
CA VAL A 437 10.76 -18.94 0.83
C VAL A 437 10.60 -18.53 -0.64
N LYS A 438 11.11 -19.36 -1.54
CA LYS A 438 11.11 -19.13 -2.99
C LYS A 438 10.37 -20.25 -3.68
N ILE A 439 9.61 -19.90 -4.71
CA ILE A 439 8.94 -20.85 -5.59
C ILE A 439 9.51 -20.72 -6.99
N GLN A 440 9.93 -21.85 -7.56
CA GLN A 440 10.29 -21.97 -8.97
C GLN A 440 9.47 -23.08 -9.60
N ILE A 441 8.76 -22.77 -10.68
CA ILE A 441 8.02 -23.75 -11.47
C ILE A 441 8.82 -24.08 -12.71
N GLU A 442 8.96 -25.37 -12.98
CA GLU A 442 9.50 -25.91 -14.22
C GLU A 442 8.37 -26.56 -15.03
N PHE A 443 7.97 -25.90 -16.12
CA PHE A 443 6.88 -26.35 -16.98
C PHE A 443 7.35 -27.38 -18.00
N ASN A 444 6.51 -28.40 -18.26
CA ASN A 444 6.78 -29.40 -19.27
C ASN A 444 6.38 -28.89 -20.67
N PRO A 445 7.33 -28.61 -21.58
CA PRO A 445 7.04 -28.07 -22.92
C PRO A 445 6.27 -29.06 -23.82
N ALA A 446 6.25 -30.35 -23.48
CA ALA A 446 5.43 -31.33 -24.19
C ALA A 446 3.93 -31.13 -23.91
N ARG A 447 3.58 -30.51 -22.78
CA ARG A 447 2.19 -30.34 -22.31
C ARG A 447 1.73 -28.91 -22.32
N ILE A 448 2.65 -27.96 -22.16
CA ILE A 448 2.34 -26.53 -22.03
C ILE A 448 3.06 -25.79 -23.14
N LYS A 449 2.30 -25.09 -23.99
CA LYS A 449 2.81 -24.24 -25.07
C LYS A 449 3.30 -22.91 -24.48
N GLY A 450 2.47 -22.27 -23.66
CA GLY A 450 2.84 -21.04 -22.98
C GLY A 450 2.14 -20.85 -21.66
N TYR A 451 2.66 -19.95 -20.83
CA TYR A 451 2.10 -19.67 -19.51
C TYR A 451 2.22 -18.19 -19.15
N ARG A 452 1.39 -17.75 -18.21
CA ARG A 452 1.40 -16.41 -17.63
C ARG A 452 1.08 -16.50 -16.13
N LEU A 453 1.93 -15.95 -15.29
CA LEU A 453 1.67 -15.77 -13.86
C LEU A 453 0.82 -14.51 -13.68
N ILE A 454 -0.29 -14.60 -12.95
CA ILE A 454 -1.26 -13.51 -12.80
C ILE A 454 -0.96 -12.72 -11.51
N GLY A 455 -0.69 -11.41 -11.63
CA GLY A 455 -0.58 -10.46 -10.51
C GLY A 455 0.80 -10.33 -9.87
N TYR A 456 1.66 -11.34 -9.95
CA TYR A 456 2.95 -11.32 -9.26
C TYR A 456 4.05 -10.50 -9.96
N GLU A 457 3.71 -9.50 -10.79
CA GLU A 457 4.67 -8.68 -11.56
C GLU A 457 5.85 -8.17 -10.73
N ASN A 458 5.58 -7.67 -9.52
CA ASN A 458 6.57 -7.07 -8.63
C ASN A 458 7.31 -8.07 -7.73
N ARG A 459 6.87 -9.33 -7.72
CA ARG A 459 7.41 -10.41 -6.88
C ARG A 459 8.18 -11.45 -7.70
N ARG A 460 8.40 -11.18 -8.99
CA ARG A 460 9.20 -12.03 -9.87
C ARG A 460 10.67 -11.98 -9.49
N LEU A 461 11.30 -13.14 -9.51
CA LEU A 461 12.74 -13.29 -9.33
C LEU A 461 13.37 -13.79 -10.63
N ASN A 462 14.67 -13.56 -10.80
CA ASN A 462 15.41 -14.24 -11.86
C ASN A 462 15.52 -15.72 -11.52
N ASN A 463 15.72 -16.56 -12.54
CA ASN A 463 15.77 -18.01 -12.31
C ASN A 463 17.00 -18.42 -11.49
N GLU A 464 18.08 -17.65 -11.61
CA GLU A 464 19.33 -17.82 -10.88
C GLU A 464 19.15 -17.47 -9.39
N ASP A 465 18.28 -16.50 -9.06
CA ASP A 465 17.98 -16.07 -7.69
C ASP A 465 17.35 -17.19 -6.84
N PHE A 466 16.74 -18.21 -7.49
CA PHE A 466 16.21 -19.39 -6.82
C PHE A 466 17.29 -20.15 -6.04
N ASN A 467 18.54 -20.15 -6.51
CA ASN A 467 19.65 -20.86 -5.85
C ASN A 467 20.54 -19.94 -5.01
N ASP A 468 20.28 -18.63 -5.01
CA ASP A 468 21.07 -17.65 -4.27
C ASP A 468 20.45 -17.37 -2.90
N ASP A 469 21.00 -18.00 -1.86
CA ASP A 469 20.55 -17.84 -0.47
C ASP A 469 20.75 -16.42 0.11
N THR A 470 21.40 -15.50 -0.64
CA THR A 470 21.51 -14.07 -0.27
C THR A 470 20.33 -13.23 -0.76
N LYS A 471 19.52 -13.75 -1.68
CA LYS A 471 18.27 -13.11 -2.12
C LYS A 471 17.16 -13.42 -1.13
N ASP A 472 16.69 -12.37 -0.47
CA ASP A 472 15.46 -12.41 0.33
C ASP A 472 14.25 -12.64 -0.59
N ALA A 473 13.30 -13.44 -0.11
CA ALA A 473 12.11 -13.86 -0.86
C ALA A 473 10.85 -13.97 0.03
N GLY A 474 10.91 -13.40 1.24
CA GLY A 474 9.79 -13.33 2.16
C GLY A 474 9.71 -14.48 3.14
N GLU A 475 8.97 -14.23 4.22
CA GLU A 475 8.72 -15.19 5.28
C GLU A 475 7.34 -15.85 5.16
N LEU A 476 7.27 -17.09 5.65
CA LEU A 476 6.00 -17.78 5.84
C LEU A 476 5.70 -17.90 7.33
N GLY A 477 4.58 -17.29 7.73
CA GLY A 477 4.04 -17.34 9.09
C GLY A 477 3.22 -18.59 9.38
N ALA A 478 3.05 -18.94 10.66
CA ALA A 478 2.22 -20.07 11.07
C ALA A 478 0.77 -19.92 10.59
N GLY A 479 0.24 -20.93 9.91
CA GLY A 479 -1.10 -20.89 9.33
C GLY A 479 -1.30 -19.87 8.20
N HIS A 480 -0.25 -19.19 7.72
CA HIS A 480 -0.34 -18.38 6.51
C HIS A 480 -0.53 -19.23 5.27
N THR A 481 -1.25 -18.68 4.30
CA THR A 481 -1.49 -19.31 3.01
C THR A 481 -1.07 -18.36 1.90
N VAL A 482 -0.45 -18.90 0.85
CA VAL A 482 -0.08 -18.16 -0.35
C VAL A 482 -0.71 -18.84 -1.56
N THR A 483 -1.40 -18.07 -2.40
CA THR A 483 -2.11 -18.55 -3.58
C THR A 483 -1.63 -17.82 -4.82
N ALA A 484 -1.17 -18.58 -5.81
CA ALA A 484 -0.79 -18.09 -7.12
C ALA A 484 -1.67 -18.73 -8.21
N LEU A 485 -1.93 -17.96 -9.27
CA LEU A 485 -2.66 -18.43 -10.45
C LEU A 485 -1.79 -18.33 -11.71
N TYR A 486 -1.81 -19.38 -12.52
CA TYR A 486 -1.23 -19.39 -13.85
C TYR A 486 -2.32 -19.58 -14.90
N GLU A 487 -2.31 -18.71 -15.90
CA GLU A 487 -3.02 -18.95 -17.15
C GLU A 487 -2.11 -19.73 -18.10
N ILE A 488 -2.61 -20.84 -18.62
CA ILE A 488 -1.84 -21.85 -19.34
C ILE A 488 -2.44 -22.03 -20.74
N ILE A 489 -1.59 -21.97 -21.75
CA ILE A 489 -1.91 -22.36 -23.12
C ILE A 489 -1.40 -23.80 -23.29
N PRO A 490 -2.28 -24.80 -23.45
CA PRO A 490 -1.84 -26.18 -23.54
C PRO A 490 -1.16 -26.43 -24.89
N ASN A 491 -0.18 -27.33 -24.88
CA ASN A 491 0.42 -27.81 -26.10
C ASN A 491 -0.62 -28.65 -26.87
N GLY A 492 -0.87 -28.27 -28.13
CA GLY A 492 -1.95 -28.83 -28.96
C GLY A 492 -3.21 -27.97 -29.05
N SER A 493 -3.32 -26.84 -28.32
CA SER A 493 -4.34 -25.83 -28.62
C SER A 493 -4.04 -25.10 -29.92
N ASN A 494 -5.09 -24.57 -30.55
CA ASN A 494 -5.00 -23.69 -31.72
C ASN A 494 -4.64 -22.25 -31.34
N ALA A 495 -4.61 -21.91 -30.05
CA ALA A 495 -4.30 -20.57 -29.58
C ALA A 495 -2.82 -20.25 -29.76
N ASP A 496 -2.53 -19.09 -30.35
CA ASP A 496 -1.17 -18.55 -30.41
C ASP A 496 -0.74 -17.93 -29.08
N ILE A 497 0.56 -17.88 -28.84
CA ILE A 497 1.09 -17.19 -27.66
C ILE A 497 1.05 -15.68 -27.94
N PRO A 498 0.25 -14.88 -27.21
CA PRO A 498 0.10 -13.47 -27.54
C PRO A 498 1.42 -12.70 -27.44
N GLY A 499 1.79 -11.98 -28.51
CA GLY A 499 2.97 -11.11 -28.55
C GLY A 499 4.31 -11.83 -28.79
N ILE A 500 4.29 -13.11 -29.19
CA ILE A 500 5.50 -13.85 -29.56
C ILE A 500 5.38 -14.33 -31.01
N ASP A 501 6.31 -13.89 -31.86
CA ASP A 501 6.38 -14.34 -33.25
C ASP A 501 6.89 -15.78 -33.35
N PRO A 502 6.36 -16.60 -34.27
CA PRO A 502 6.88 -17.93 -34.55
C PRO A 502 8.37 -17.88 -34.94
N LEU A 503 9.19 -18.70 -34.29
CA LEU A 503 10.63 -18.72 -34.53
C LEU A 503 10.95 -19.45 -35.85
N LYS A 504 11.58 -18.72 -36.79
CA LYS A 504 11.90 -19.19 -38.14
C LYS A 504 12.83 -20.42 -38.19
N TYR A 505 13.73 -20.56 -37.23
CA TYR A 505 14.82 -21.55 -37.26
C TYR A 505 14.66 -22.71 -36.26
N GLN A 506 13.68 -22.61 -35.35
CA GLN A 506 13.35 -23.70 -34.44
C GLN A 506 12.23 -24.53 -35.08
N THR A 507 12.57 -25.70 -35.63
CA THR A 507 11.61 -26.58 -36.28
C THR A 507 10.78 -27.34 -35.23
N ASN A 508 9.46 -27.11 -35.27
CA ASN A 508 8.45 -27.83 -34.51
C ASN A 508 8.28 -29.26 -35.03
N ASN A 509 9.09 -30.22 -34.57
CA ASN A 509 8.96 -31.62 -35.01
C ASN A 509 8.93 -32.67 -33.89
N GLU A 510 8.65 -32.28 -32.65
CA GLU A 510 8.28 -33.25 -31.62
C GLU A 510 6.89 -32.94 -31.08
N THR A 511 5.89 -33.49 -31.77
CA THR A 511 4.64 -33.87 -31.12
C THR A 511 4.97 -35.02 -30.17
N VAL A 512 5.50 -34.69 -29.00
CA VAL A 512 5.51 -35.64 -27.88
C VAL A 512 4.04 -35.99 -27.68
N LYS A 513 3.67 -37.25 -27.95
CA LYS A 513 2.33 -37.76 -27.64
C LYS A 513 2.08 -37.42 -26.17
N ALA A 514 1.10 -36.55 -25.92
CA ALA A 514 0.70 -36.21 -24.57
C ALA A 514 0.21 -37.50 -23.90
N ASP A 515 1.05 -38.11 -23.08
CA ASP A 515 0.57 -39.06 -22.10
C ASP A 515 -0.28 -38.24 -21.11
N PRO A 516 -1.60 -38.42 -21.06
CA PRO A 516 -2.48 -37.67 -20.16
C PRO A 516 -2.12 -37.90 -18.68
N SER A 517 -1.41 -38.99 -18.38
CA SER A 517 -0.93 -39.33 -17.04
C SER A 517 0.44 -38.74 -16.68
N ALA A 518 1.13 -38.11 -17.64
CA ALA A 518 2.42 -37.46 -17.42
C ALA A 518 2.30 -36.08 -16.75
N GLU A 519 3.38 -35.68 -16.07
CA GLU A 519 3.50 -34.45 -15.29
C GLU A 519 3.36 -33.19 -16.17
N LEU A 520 2.61 -32.19 -15.68
CA LEU A 520 2.50 -30.87 -16.31
C LEU A 520 3.71 -30.00 -16.02
N MET A 521 4.22 -30.10 -14.78
CA MET A 521 5.29 -29.27 -14.26
C MET A 521 5.80 -29.84 -12.94
N THR A 522 6.94 -29.32 -12.51
CA THR A 522 7.48 -29.53 -11.17
C THR A 522 7.53 -28.21 -10.44
N ILE A 523 6.95 -28.15 -9.24
CA ILE A 523 7.05 -27.00 -8.36
C ILE A 523 8.21 -27.24 -7.40
N LYS A 524 9.19 -26.35 -7.42
CA LYS A 524 10.37 -26.37 -6.56
C LYS A 524 10.22 -25.28 -5.51
N ILE A 525 10.35 -25.66 -4.25
CA ILE A 525 10.28 -24.74 -3.11
C ILE A 525 11.64 -24.75 -2.42
N ARG A 526 12.22 -23.57 -2.22
CA ARG A 526 13.42 -23.40 -1.40
C ARG A 526 13.07 -22.54 -0.19
N PHE A 527 13.55 -22.91 0.99
CA PHE A 527 13.28 -22.18 2.23
C PHE A 527 14.34 -22.46 3.29
N LYS A 528 14.41 -21.64 4.34
CA LYS A 528 15.22 -21.87 5.54
C LYS A 528 14.31 -22.05 6.76
N LEU A 529 14.67 -22.95 7.68
CA LEU A 529 14.01 -23.01 8.98
C LEU A 529 14.38 -21.77 9.82
N PRO A 530 13.54 -21.32 10.77
CA PRO A 530 13.74 -20.03 11.45
C PRO A 530 15.10 -19.88 12.13
N ASP A 531 15.64 -20.97 12.67
CA ASP A 531 16.92 -21.02 13.38
C ASP A 531 18.08 -21.56 12.53
N GLN A 532 17.89 -21.72 11.21
CA GLN A 532 18.89 -22.28 10.31
C GLN A 532 19.25 -21.31 9.20
N ASN A 533 20.53 -21.30 8.82
CA ASN A 533 21.04 -20.48 7.72
C ASN A 533 21.11 -21.24 6.39
N ASN A 534 21.07 -22.57 6.42
CA ASN A 534 21.10 -23.40 5.23
C ASN A 534 19.69 -23.58 4.68
N SER A 535 19.55 -23.44 3.37
CA SER A 535 18.28 -23.69 2.69
C SER A 535 18.01 -25.18 2.46
N ILE A 536 16.72 -25.52 2.49
CA ILE A 536 16.15 -26.82 2.15
C ILE A 536 15.40 -26.65 0.84
N LYS A 537 15.50 -27.65 -0.05
CA LYS A 537 14.80 -27.67 -1.33
C LYS A 537 13.84 -28.86 -1.39
N LEU A 538 12.60 -28.61 -1.80
CA LEU A 538 11.58 -29.62 -2.08
C LEU A 538 11.14 -29.52 -3.53
N ASP A 539 11.05 -30.67 -4.21
CA ASP A 539 10.57 -30.76 -5.58
C ASP A 539 9.26 -31.56 -5.57
N VAL A 540 8.18 -30.98 -6.09
CA VAL A 540 6.86 -31.60 -6.09
C VAL A 540 6.30 -31.66 -7.51
N PRO A 541 6.22 -32.86 -8.12
CA PRO A 541 5.65 -33.03 -9.45
C PRO A 541 4.12 -32.85 -9.44
N VAL A 542 3.60 -32.15 -10.43
CA VAL A 542 2.17 -31.86 -10.58
C VAL A 542 1.61 -32.62 -11.79
N LYS A 543 0.61 -33.47 -11.54
CA LYS A 543 -0.09 -34.23 -12.59
C LYS A 543 -1.22 -33.41 -13.20
N GLY A 544 -1.42 -33.56 -14.52
CA GLY A 544 -2.37 -32.74 -15.28
C GLY A 544 -3.76 -33.29 -15.42
N LYS A 545 -4.44 -33.56 -14.30
CA LYS A 545 -5.87 -33.92 -14.36
C LYS A 545 -6.70 -32.65 -14.53
N LEU A 546 -7.11 -32.38 -15.77
CA LEU A 546 -8.04 -31.31 -16.08
C LEU A 546 -9.44 -31.66 -15.56
N ILE A 547 -10.05 -30.73 -14.83
CA ILE A 547 -11.46 -30.80 -14.41
C ILE A 547 -12.21 -29.59 -14.97
N ALA A 548 -13.51 -29.74 -15.21
CA ALA A 548 -14.32 -28.61 -15.68
C ALA A 548 -14.39 -27.53 -14.59
N PHE A 549 -14.32 -26.26 -14.97
CA PHE A 549 -14.30 -25.14 -14.02
C PHE A 549 -15.50 -25.15 -13.04
N LYS A 550 -16.69 -25.52 -13.54
CA LYS A 550 -17.90 -25.65 -12.71
C LYS A 550 -17.80 -26.70 -11.59
N ASP A 551 -16.94 -27.70 -11.78
CA ASP A 551 -16.75 -28.83 -10.86
C ASP A 551 -15.51 -28.63 -9.97
N ALA A 552 -14.80 -27.50 -10.12
CA ALA A 552 -13.67 -27.13 -9.29
C ALA A 552 -14.09 -26.85 -7.85
N SER A 553 -13.15 -26.85 -6.91
CA SER A 553 -13.42 -26.52 -5.51
C SER A 553 -13.97 -25.10 -5.35
N GLU A 554 -14.74 -24.90 -4.28
CA GLU A 554 -15.24 -23.58 -3.87
C GLU A 554 -14.12 -22.54 -3.82
N ASP A 555 -13.00 -22.88 -3.19
CA ASP A 555 -11.86 -21.98 -3.10
C ASP A 555 -11.20 -21.68 -4.46
N HIS A 556 -11.16 -22.64 -5.39
CA HIS A 556 -10.63 -22.40 -6.73
C HIS A 556 -11.53 -21.45 -7.52
N ARG A 557 -12.84 -21.68 -7.49
CA ARG A 557 -13.81 -20.80 -8.14
C ARG A 557 -13.80 -19.40 -7.52
N PHE A 558 -13.71 -19.29 -6.19
CA PHE A 558 -13.61 -18.01 -5.51
C PHE A 558 -12.31 -17.25 -5.84
N ALA A 559 -11.15 -17.92 -5.79
CA ALA A 559 -9.87 -17.33 -6.21
C ALA A 559 -9.94 -16.85 -7.67
N THR A 560 -10.57 -17.63 -8.54
CA THR A 560 -10.78 -17.27 -9.94
C THR A 560 -11.63 -16.02 -10.10
N ALA A 561 -12.72 -15.89 -9.33
CA ALA A 561 -13.57 -14.69 -9.34
C ALA A 561 -12.81 -13.44 -8.86
N VAL A 562 -11.95 -13.59 -7.83
CA VAL A 562 -11.09 -12.49 -7.33
C VAL A 562 -10.09 -12.05 -8.41
N ALA A 563 -9.44 -12.99 -9.08
CA ALA A 563 -8.51 -12.69 -10.17
C ALA A 563 -9.21 -12.02 -11.35
N GLU A 564 -10.35 -12.56 -11.77
CA GLU A 564 -11.16 -11.99 -12.85
C GLU A 564 -11.61 -10.56 -12.51
N PHE A 565 -12.05 -10.31 -11.28
CA PHE A 565 -12.40 -8.97 -10.81
C PHE A 565 -11.21 -8.00 -10.91
N GLY A 566 -10.02 -8.45 -10.47
CA GLY A 566 -8.78 -7.71 -10.59
C GLY A 566 -8.39 -7.42 -12.05
N LEU A 567 -8.54 -8.38 -12.97
CA LEU A 567 -8.29 -8.19 -14.41
C LEU A 567 -9.21 -7.11 -15.01
N ILE A 568 -10.48 -7.05 -14.59
CA ILE A 568 -11.43 -6.04 -15.05
C ILE A 568 -11.04 -4.66 -14.51
N LEU A 569 -10.79 -4.53 -13.21
CA LEU A 569 -10.48 -3.25 -12.56
C LEU A 569 -9.15 -2.65 -13.05
N SER A 570 -8.13 -3.49 -13.23
CA SER A 570 -6.83 -3.08 -13.78
C SER A 570 -6.85 -2.83 -15.30
N LYS A 571 -7.99 -3.10 -15.97
CA LYS A 571 -8.13 -3.06 -17.44
C LYS A 571 -7.06 -3.87 -18.17
N SER A 572 -6.75 -5.05 -17.63
CA SER A 572 -5.79 -5.99 -18.19
C SER A 572 -6.00 -6.22 -19.69
N LYS A 573 -4.90 -6.30 -20.45
CA LYS A 573 -4.92 -6.68 -21.87
C LYS A 573 -5.32 -8.15 -22.08
N PHE A 574 -5.25 -8.95 -21.02
CA PHE A 574 -5.54 -10.39 -21.02
C PHE A 574 -6.86 -10.73 -20.30
N LYS A 575 -7.71 -9.73 -20.02
CA LYS A 575 -9.01 -9.96 -19.39
C LYS A 575 -9.97 -10.83 -20.23
N GLY A 576 -9.68 -11.05 -21.52
CA GLY A 576 -10.51 -11.88 -22.40
C GLY A 576 -11.98 -11.50 -22.34
N ASN A 577 -12.84 -12.48 -22.05
CA ASN A 577 -14.28 -12.32 -21.89
C ASN A 577 -14.73 -12.02 -20.45
N ALA A 578 -13.80 -11.65 -19.56
CA ALA A 578 -14.11 -11.37 -18.16
C ALA A 578 -15.22 -10.32 -18.03
N SER A 579 -16.16 -10.56 -17.11
CA SER A 579 -17.29 -9.66 -16.88
C SER A 579 -17.69 -9.60 -15.41
N TYR A 580 -18.21 -8.45 -14.97
CA TYR A 580 -18.71 -8.32 -13.59
C TYR A 580 -19.84 -9.30 -13.28
N GLU A 581 -20.68 -9.63 -14.27
CA GLU A 581 -21.75 -10.62 -14.11
C GLU A 581 -21.19 -12.01 -13.79
N HIS A 582 -20.19 -12.47 -14.55
CA HIS A 582 -19.54 -13.75 -14.31
C HIS A 582 -18.79 -13.78 -12.97
N VAL A 583 -18.11 -12.68 -12.61
CA VAL A 583 -17.46 -12.53 -11.29
C VAL A 583 -18.48 -12.70 -10.15
N ILE A 584 -19.60 -11.98 -10.21
CA ILE A 584 -20.63 -12.00 -9.15
C ILE A 584 -21.24 -13.40 -9.04
N GLN A 585 -21.61 -14.01 -10.18
CA GLN A 585 -22.19 -15.34 -10.20
C GLN A 585 -21.22 -16.39 -9.65
N THR A 586 -19.95 -16.32 -10.06
CA THR A 586 -18.92 -17.25 -9.59
C THR A 586 -18.68 -17.07 -8.10
N ALA A 587 -18.54 -15.84 -7.60
CA ALA A 587 -18.31 -15.56 -6.19
C ALA A 587 -19.44 -16.07 -5.29
N ILE A 588 -20.70 -15.78 -5.62
CA ILE A 588 -21.89 -16.22 -4.85
C ILE A 588 -22.01 -17.76 -4.80
N ASN A 589 -21.62 -18.44 -5.88
CA ASN A 589 -21.69 -19.91 -5.94
C ASN A 589 -20.47 -20.60 -5.30
N SER A 590 -19.55 -19.83 -4.71
CA SER A 590 -18.28 -20.34 -4.20
C SER A 590 -18.09 -20.09 -2.71
N LYS A 591 -18.75 -19.09 -2.10
CA LYS A 591 -18.78 -18.85 -0.66
C LYS A 591 -20.09 -18.23 -0.21
#